data_AF-A0A537KD08-F1
#
_entry.id   AF-A0A537KD08-F1
#
_cell.length_a   1.000
_cell.length_b   1.000
_cell.length_c   1.000
_cell.angle_alpha   90.00
_cell.angle_beta   90.00
_cell.angle_gamma   90.00
#
_symmetry.space_group_name_H-M   'P 1'
#
loop_
_entity.id
_entity.type
_entity.pdbx_description
1 polymer ?
#
loop_
_entity_poly.entity_id
_entity_poly.type
_entity_poly.pdbx_seq_one_letter_code
_entity_poly.pdbx_strand_id
1 'polypeptide(L)'
;FKVTAFREGKEKTAEFEKGFLIKEYKEAKSGEDNGTRVTFIPDETVFKNFKFHPEFLENQIWNYCFLNAGLKIVFNGKSFVSKNGLLDLLQRKTNEDEIRYPIIHLTGDDIEVAISHTNEYGEDIYSFVNGQHTTQGGTHQQAFREAYVKTIRDFYKKDYDAADIRTGIVAAVSVRVVEPVFESQTKTKLGSVNVAEGGPTMRNFIGDFFSKELEIFLHKNPTTAEELKKRIEQSERERKELSGIKKLANERAKKANLHNRKLRDCRYHLNDDPPTKGKEEFVAKLKETTVFITEGDSASGSITKSRNVETQAVFSLRGKPLNCFGLTKKVVYENEEFNLLQHALNIEEGLEGLRYNNVVIATDADVDGMHIRLLLMTFFLQFFPDLVKHEKVYVLETPLFRVRNKQETIYCYSEEEKQAAMKKLGSKPEITRFKGLGEISPDEFALFIGGDMRKTLMRLEHGDHIQQLLEYYMGKNTMERQEFIIENLKIEMDKVGEGAIELNA
;
A
#
# COMPACT_ATOMS: atom_id res chain seq x y z
N PHE A 1 1.27 -8.53 -33.91
CA PHE A 1 2.53 -8.96 -33.27
C PHE A 1 3.26 -9.94 -34.17
N LYS A 2 4.58 -10.10 -33.98
CA LYS A 2 5.47 -10.96 -34.73
C LYS A 2 6.14 -11.94 -33.79
N VAL A 3 6.19 -13.22 -34.16
CA VAL A 3 6.88 -14.27 -33.40
C VAL A 3 7.87 -14.96 -34.32
N THR A 4 9.12 -15.09 -33.87
CA THR A 4 10.16 -15.86 -34.54
C THR A 4 10.70 -16.91 -33.58
N ALA A 5 10.66 -18.18 -33.98
CA ALA A 5 11.28 -19.29 -33.24
C ALA A 5 12.61 -19.65 -33.92
N PHE A 6 13.67 -19.76 -33.13
CA PHE A 6 15.00 -20.18 -33.55
C PHE A 6 15.30 -21.57 -32.97
N ARG A 7 15.51 -22.58 -33.82
CA ARG A 7 15.81 -23.95 -33.40
C ARG A 7 16.80 -24.57 -34.37
N GLU A 8 17.89 -25.11 -33.83
CA GLU A 8 18.85 -25.95 -34.57
C GLU A 8 19.42 -25.25 -35.82
N GLY A 9 19.77 -23.96 -35.69
CA GLY A 9 20.32 -23.15 -36.79
C GLY A 9 19.30 -22.73 -37.85
N LYS A 10 18.01 -22.81 -37.52
CA LYS A 10 16.91 -22.39 -38.40
C LYS A 10 15.96 -21.44 -37.69
N GLU A 11 15.29 -20.59 -38.46
CA GLU A 11 14.24 -19.70 -38.00
C GLU A 11 12.92 -19.94 -38.73
N LYS A 12 11.83 -19.78 -37.99
CA LYS A 12 10.47 -19.72 -38.54
C LYS A 12 9.74 -18.53 -37.94
N THR A 13 9.09 -17.75 -38.79
CA THR A 13 8.43 -16.50 -38.39
C THR A 13 6.96 -16.48 -38.79
N ALA A 14 6.13 -15.96 -37.89
CA ALA A 14 4.71 -15.68 -38.13
C ALA A 14 4.35 -14.26 -37.71
N GLU A 15 3.55 -13.57 -38.53
CA GLU A 15 3.05 -12.22 -38.30
C GLU A 15 1.54 -12.24 -38.17
N PHE A 16 1.06 -11.57 -37.12
CA PHE A 16 -0.34 -11.50 -36.75
C PHE A 16 -0.80 -10.05 -36.63
N GLU A 17 -2.05 -9.78 -36.99
CA GLU A 17 -2.72 -8.50 -36.77
C GLU A 17 -4.08 -8.76 -36.13
N LYS A 18 -4.37 -8.10 -35.00
CA LYS A 18 -5.64 -8.26 -34.24
C LYS A 18 -6.02 -9.73 -33.97
N GLY A 19 -5.01 -10.59 -33.78
CA GLY A 19 -5.19 -12.03 -33.52
C GLY A 19 -5.25 -12.92 -34.76
N PHE A 20 -5.31 -12.35 -35.97
CA PHE A 20 -5.36 -13.11 -37.22
C PHE A 20 -3.95 -13.29 -37.80
N LEU A 21 -3.65 -14.50 -38.29
CA LEU A 21 -2.41 -14.77 -39.01
C LEU A 21 -2.45 -14.03 -40.36
N ILE A 22 -1.54 -13.09 -40.56
CA ILE A 22 -1.44 -12.30 -41.79
C ILE A 22 -0.41 -12.92 -42.73
N LYS A 23 0.69 -13.43 -42.17
CA LYS A 23 1.78 -13.99 -42.96
C LYS A 23 2.57 -15.02 -42.18
N GLU A 24 2.84 -16.13 -42.83
CA GLU A 24 3.76 -17.16 -42.37
C GLU A 24 4.96 -17.20 -43.32
N TYR A 25 6.16 -17.05 -42.76
CA TYR A 25 7.40 -17.11 -43.51
C TYR A 25 7.87 -18.56 -43.60
N LYS A 26 8.44 -18.93 -44.73
CA LYS A 26 9.10 -20.23 -44.88
C LYS A 26 10.30 -20.30 -43.93
N GLU A 27 10.62 -21.52 -43.53
CA GLU A 27 11.80 -21.80 -42.72
C GLU A 27 13.06 -21.32 -43.43
N ALA A 28 13.91 -20.62 -42.70
CA ALA A 28 15.17 -20.07 -43.19
C ALA A 28 16.32 -20.50 -42.28
N LYS A 29 17.56 -20.44 -42.79
CA LYS A 29 18.75 -20.62 -41.94
C LYS A 29 18.91 -19.40 -41.04
N SER A 30 19.31 -19.63 -39.79
CA SER A 30 19.56 -18.57 -38.81
C SER A 30 20.87 -18.82 -38.07
N GLY A 31 21.58 -17.74 -37.76
CA GLY A 31 22.80 -17.76 -36.93
C GLY A 31 22.54 -17.42 -35.46
N GLU A 32 21.28 -17.24 -35.08
CA GLU A 32 20.86 -16.94 -33.71
C GLU A 32 20.81 -18.22 -32.86
N ASP A 33 21.04 -18.06 -31.56
CA ASP A 33 20.91 -19.15 -30.59
C ASP A 33 19.46 -19.64 -30.47
N ASN A 34 19.30 -20.87 -29.95
CA ASN A 34 17.98 -21.45 -29.70
C ASN A 34 17.15 -20.56 -28.76
N GLY A 35 15.99 -20.10 -29.23
CA GLY A 35 15.13 -19.21 -28.47
C GLY A 35 13.86 -18.83 -29.21
N THR A 36 13.08 -17.93 -28.63
CA THR A 36 11.89 -17.37 -29.27
C THR A 36 11.90 -15.86 -29.07
N ARG A 37 11.75 -15.12 -30.16
CA ARG A 37 11.64 -13.66 -30.16
C ARG A 37 10.21 -13.26 -30.45
N VAL A 38 9.64 -12.43 -29.58
CA VAL A 38 8.30 -11.88 -29.74
C VAL A 38 8.39 -10.36 -29.77
N THR A 39 7.71 -9.74 -30.74
CA THR A 39 7.62 -8.28 -30.87
C THR A 39 6.18 -7.89 -31.12
N PHE A 40 5.66 -6.91 -30.38
CA PHE A 40 4.28 -6.47 -30.54
C PHE A 40 4.15 -4.97 -30.32
N ILE A 41 3.06 -4.42 -30.86
CA ILE A 41 2.60 -3.07 -30.62
C ILE A 41 1.17 -3.22 -30.08
N PRO A 42 0.82 -2.64 -28.91
CA PRO A 42 -0.54 -2.63 -28.41
C PRO A 42 -1.54 -1.99 -29.40
N ASP A 43 -2.78 -2.48 -29.42
CA ASP A 43 -3.82 -1.91 -30.27
C ASP A 43 -4.36 -0.60 -29.66
N GLU A 44 -4.10 0.53 -30.30
CA GLU A 44 -4.53 1.86 -29.85
C GLU A 44 -6.06 2.04 -29.83
N THR A 45 -6.80 1.19 -30.55
CA THR A 45 -8.27 1.21 -30.49
C THR A 45 -8.80 0.62 -29.19
N VAL A 46 -8.03 -0.27 -28.55
CA VAL A 46 -8.35 -0.91 -27.27
C VAL A 46 -7.68 -0.14 -26.11
N PHE A 47 -6.37 0.13 -26.24
CA PHE A 47 -5.57 0.82 -25.24
C PHE A 47 -5.28 2.26 -25.67
N LYS A 48 -6.20 3.17 -25.38
CA LYS A 48 -6.04 4.61 -25.68
C LYS A 48 -4.90 5.21 -24.86
N ASN A 49 -4.03 6.00 -25.50
CA ASN A 49 -2.90 6.69 -24.86
C ASN A 49 -1.95 5.79 -24.05
N PHE A 50 -1.73 4.55 -24.49
CA PHE A 50 -0.90 3.60 -23.73
C PHE A 50 0.55 4.09 -23.62
N LYS A 51 1.17 3.82 -22.47
CA LYS A 51 2.59 4.01 -22.22
C LYS A 51 3.11 2.83 -21.42
N PHE A 52 4.30 2.34 -21.77
CA PHE A 52 5.01 1.41 -20.91
C PHE A 52 5.64 2.19 -19.76
N HIS A 53 5.40 1.76 -18.53
CA HIS A 53 6.00 2.33 -17.33
C HIS A 53 7.24 1.51 -16.97
N PRO A 54 8.48 2.01 -17.21
CA PRO A 54 9.70 1.23 -16.97
C PRO A 54 9.82 0.75 -15.53
N GLU A 55 9.47 1.58 -14.55
CA GLU A 55 9.49 1.24 -13.12
C GLU A 55 8.63 0.03 -12.78
N PHE A 56 7.42 -0.04 -13.36
CA PHE A 56 6.54 -1.19 -13.17
C PHE A 56 7.16 -2.47 -13.76
N LEU A 57 7.74 -2.38 -14.95
CA LEU A 57 8.38 -3.51 -15.61
C LEU A 57 9.63 -3.97 -14.87
N GLU A 58 10.46 -3.05 -14.38
CA GLU A 58 11.66 -3.38 -13.59
C GLU A 58 11.29 -4.19 -12.34
N ASN A 59 10.21 -3.82 -11.64
CA ASN A 59 9.74 -4.57 -10.48
C ASN A 59 9.30 -6.00 -10.84
N GLN A 60 8.57 -6.17 -11.96
CA GLN A 60 8.18 -7.50 -12.43
C GLN A 60 9.41 -8.34 -12.83
N ILE A 61 10.37 -7.74 -13.53
CA ILE A 61 11.63 -8.39 -13.93
C ILE A 61 12.40 -8.86 -12.70
N TRP A 62 12.50 -8.02 -11.67
CA TRP A 62 13.17 -8.39 -10.43
C TRP A 62 12.52 -9.59 -9.75
N ASN A 63 11.18 -9.63 -9.66
CA ASN A 63 10.48 -10.79 -9.11
C ASN A 63 10.86 -12.08 -9.87
N TYR A 64 10.90 -12.05 -11.21
CA TYR A 64 11.35 -13.22 -11.99
C TYR A 64 12.79 -13.63 -11.69
N CYS A 65 13.71 -12.65 -11.56
CA CYS A 65 15.10 -12.94 -11.22
C CYS A 65 15.23 -13.55 -9.81
N PHE A 66 14.51 -13.03 -8.81
CA PHE A 66 14.52 -13.57 -7.45
C PHE A 66 13.94 -14.98 -7.37
N LEU A 67 12.92 -15.30 -8.18
CA LEU A 67 12.27 -16.61 -8.18
C LEU A 67 13.02 -17.66 -9.02
N ASN A 68 14.00 -17.21 -9.82
CA ASN A 68 14.82 -18.06 -10.69
C ASN A 68 16.28 -17.65 -10.54
N ALA A 69 16.90 -18.04 -9.42
CA ALA A 69 18.30 -17.74 -9.16
C ALA A 69 19.19 -18.12 -10.36
N GLY A 70 20.02 -17.17 -10.80
CA GLY A 70 20.87 -17.31 -12.00
C GLY A 70 20.23 -16.90 -13.32
N LEU A 71 18.91 -16.63 -13.38
CA LEU A 71 18.27 -16.07 -14.57
C LEU A 71 18.76 -14.64 -14.81
N LYS A 72 19.27 -14.39 -16.02
CA LYS A 72 19.67 -13.06 -16.48
C LYS A 72 18.61 -12.50 -17.41
N ILE A 73 17.99 -11.41 -16.99
CA ILE A 73 17.08 -10.61 -17.82
C ILE A 73 17.78 -9.31 -18.19
N VAL A 74 17.74 -8.93 -19.47
CA VAL A 74 18.28 -7.66 -19.95
C VAL A 74 17.11 -6.79 -20.40
N PHE A 75 16.98 -5.62 -19.77
CA PHE A 75 15.92 -4.66 -20.06
C PHE A 75 16.54 -3.27 -20.27
N ASN A 76 16.28 -2.67 -21.44
CA ASN A 76 16.86 -1.39 -21.86
C ASN A 76 18.39 -1.30 -21.66
N GLY A 77 19.11 -2.38 -21.95
CA GLY A 77 20.58 -2.46 -21.78
C GLY A 77 21.06 -2.71 -20.35
N LYS A 78 20.17 -2.61 -19.34
CA LYS A 78 20.47 -2.92 -17.94
C LYS A 78 20.25 -4.41 -17.68
N SER A 79 21.20 -5.03 -16.98
CA SER A 79 21.15 -6.46 -16.62
C SER A 79 20.58 -6.64 -15.23
N PHE A 80 19.68 -7.61 -15.09
CA PHE A 80 19.01 -7.99 -13.85
C PHE A 80 19.32 -9.46 -13.57
N VAL A 81 19.98 -9.75 -12.46
CA VAL A 81 20.34 -11.11 -12.01
C VAL A 81 20.26 -11.13 -10.49
N SER A 82 19.62 -12.16 -9.96
CA SER A 82 19.74 -12.55 -8.55
C SER A 82 20.59 -13.81 -8.45
N LYS A 83 21.54 -13.82 -7.52
CA LYS A 83 22.42 -14.98 -7.27
C LYS A 83 21.85 -15.89 -6.20
N ASN A 84 21.20 -15.30 -5.17
CA ASN A 84 20.74 -16.02 -4.00
C ASN A 84 19.19 -16.09 -3.91
N GLY A 85 18.49 -15.80 -4.99
CA GLY A 85 17.04 -15.95 -5.08
C GLY A 85 16.28 -15.06 -4.08
N LEU A 86 15.46 -15.68 -3.23
CA LEU A 86 14.65 -14.96 -2.25
C LEU A 86 15.48 -14.27 -1.16
N LEU A 87 16.71 -14.70 -0.91
CA LEU A 87 17.62 -13.99 -0.01
C LEU A 87 17.89 -12.57 -0.54
N ASP A 88 18.19 -12.44 -1.84
CA ASP A 88 18.45 -11.13 -2.46
C ASP A 88 17.16 -10.26 -2.47
N LEU A 89 15.99 -10.88 -2.64
CA LEU A 89 14.70 -10.17 -2.54
C LEU A 89 14.55 -9.57 -1.15
N LEU A 90 14.71 -10.39 -0.11
CA LEU A 90 14.47 -9.95 1.25
C LEU A 90 15.50 -8.90 1.66
N GLN A 91 16.78 -9.10 1.35
CA GLN A 91 17.85 -8.11 1.56
C GLN A 91 17.56 -6.77 0.90
N ARG A 92 16.88 -6.75 -0.25
CA ARG A 92 16.51 -5.51 -0.93
C ARG A 92 15.24 -4.87 -0.38
N LYS A 93 14.40 -5.65 0.30
CA LYS A 93 13.17 -5.20 0.94
C LYS A 93 13.37 -4.78 2.40
N THR A 94 14.50 -5.14 2.99
CA THR A 94 14.84 -4.87 4.40
C THR A 94 16.15 -4.10 4.52
N ASN A 95 16.33 -3.36 5.61
CA ASN A 95 17.64 -2.82 5.99
C ASN A 95 18.34 -3.77 6.99
N GLU A 96 19.67 -3.90 6.90
CA GLU A 96 20.49 -4.62 7.88
C GLU A 96 20.34 -4.05 9.30
N ASP A 97 20.12 -2.74 9.44
CA ASP A 97 19.88 -2.09 10.74
C ASP A 97 18.48 -2.37 11.33
N GLU A 98 17.53 -2.77 10.49
CA GLU A 98 16.15 -3.02 10.89
C GLU A 98 15.91 -4.50 11.26
N ILE A 99 16.66 -5.43 10.67
CA ILE A 99 16.55 -6.86 10.97
C ILE A 99 17.22 -7.22 12.29
N ARG A 100 16.55 -8.06 13.08
CA ARG A 100 16.96 -8.43 14.44
C ARG A 100 18.00 -9.54 14.47
N TYR A 101 18.07 -10.30 13.38
CA TYR A 101 19.02 -11.38 13.21
C TYR A 101 19.21 -11.63 11.69
N PRO A 102 20.33 -12.26 11.28
CA PRO A 102 20.61 -12.53 9.88
C PRO A 102 19.48 -13.29 9.18
N ILE A 103 19.21 -12.97 7.92
CA ILE A 103 18.16 -13.64 7.15
C ILE A 103 18.42 -15.14 7.10
N ILE A 104 17.41 -15.92 7.52
CA ILE A 104 17.40 -17.37 7.42
C ILE A 104 16.94 -17.72 6.01
N HIS A 105 17.81 -18.33 5.21
CA HIS A 105 17.51 -18.77 3.85
C HIS A 105 17.45 -20.29 3.80
N LEU A 106 16.29 -20.84 3.44
CA LEU A 106 16.00 -22.27 3.38
C LEU A 106 15.55 -22.62 1.96
N THR A 107 16.10 -23.69 1.40
CA THR A 107 15.82 -24.15 0.03
C THR A 107 15.41 -25.62 0.03
N GLY A 108 14.41 -25.94 -0.77
CA GLY A 108 13.96 -27.30 -1.10
C GLY A 108 13.61 -27.37 -2.59
N ASP A 109 13.18 -28.54 -3.08
CA ASP A 109 12.98 -28.77 -4.51
C ASP A 109 11.91 -27.85 -5.14
N ASP A 110 10.78 -27.71 -4.47
CA ASP A 110 9.61 -26.93 -4.93
C ASP A 110 9.22 -25.82 -3.94
N ILE A 111 10.14 -25.45 -3.04
CA ILE A 111 9.93 -24.41 -2.03
C ILE A 111 11.23 -23.66 -1.74
N GLU A 112 11.13 -22.34 -1.67
CA GLU A 112 12.21 -21.47 -1.20
C GLU A 112 11.64 -20.47 -0.20
N VAL A 113 12.37 -20.26 0.89
CA VAL A 113 11.97 -19.38 1.99
C VAL A 113 13.16 -18.53 2.43
N ALA A 114 12.97 -17.22 2.51
CA ALA A 114 13.87 -16.30 3.21
C ALA A 114 13.06 -15.61 4.32
N ILE A 115 13.56 -15.61 5.57
CA ILE A 115 12.84 -15.03 6.71
C ILE A 115 13.76 -14.30 7.69
N SER A 116 13.27 -13.20 8.26
CA SER A 116 13.82 -12.55 9.45
C SER A 116 12.70 -11.87 10.25
N HIS A 117 13.06 -11.15 11.31
CA HIS A 117 12.17 -10.25 12.03
C HIS A 117 12.75 -8.84 12.06
N THR A 118 11.88 -7.84 12.00
CA THR A 118 12.20 -6.43 12.18
C THR A 118 11.66 -5.90 13.51
N ASN A 119 11.88 -4.61 13.76
CA ASN A 119 11.26 -3.86 14.86
C ASN A 119 9.83 -3.40 14.55
N GLU A 120 9.34 -3.60 13.33
CA GLU A 120 8.01 -3.15 12.93
C GLU A 120 6.90 -3.98 13.59
N TYR A 121 5.71 -3.38 13.62
CA TYR A 121 4.48 -4.08 13.95
C TYR A 121 3.88 -4.72 12.69
N GLY A 122 3.23 -5.87 12.83
CA GLY A 122 2.56 -6.55 11.72
C GLY A 122 3.39 -7.65 11.07
N GLU A 123 3.02 -8.03 9.85
CA GLU A 123 3.68 -9.09 9.07
C GLU A 123 3.91 -8.60 7.65
N ASP A 124 5.14 -8.66 7.15
CA ASP A 124 5.45 -8.36 5.75
C ASP A 124 5.89 -9.63 5.01
N ILE A 125 4.95 -10.26 4.30
CA ILE A 125 5.14 -11.56 3.65
C ILE A 125 4.98 -11.42 2.14
N TYR A 126 6.09 -11.54 1.42
CA TYR A 126 6.15 -11.63 -0.03
C TYR A 126 5.92 -13.07 -0.48
N SER A 127 4.70 -13.40 -0.89
CA SER A 127 4.31 -14.78 -1.23
C SER A 127 4.17 -14.99 -2.73
N PHE A 128 4.70 -16.12 -3.23
CA PHE A 128 4.74 -16.42 -4.66
C PHE A 128 4.33 -17.87 -4.95
N VAL A 129 3.66 -18.05 -6.09
CA VAL A 129 3.30 -19.36 -6.64
C VAL A 129 3.67 -19.40 -8.12
N ASN A 130 4.59 -20.27 -8.53
CA ASN A 130 5.02 -20.41 -9.93
C ASN A 130 5.41 -19.07 -10.60
N GLY A 131 6.12 -18.18 -9.91
CA GLY A 131 6.49 -16.88 -10.46
C GLY A 131 5.47 -15.75 -10.24
N GLN A 132 4.23 -16.09 -9.86
CA GLN A 132 3.17 -15.11 -9.62
C GLN A 132 3.20 -14.61 -8.18
N HIS A 133 3.27 -13.29 -8.00
CA HIS A 133 3.11 -12.66 -6.68
C HIS A 133 1.64 -12.71 -6.24
N THR A 134 1.37 -13.36 -5.12
CA THR A 134 0.04 -13.49 -4.52
C THR A 134 -0.20 -12.40 -3.48
N THR A 135 -0.58 -11.21 -3.93
CA THR A 135 -0.75 -10.02 -3.07
C THR A 135 -1.85 -10.13 -2.00
N GLN A 136 -2.76 -11.09 -2.15
CA GLN A 136 -3.80 -11.41 -1.17
C GLN A 136 -3.51 -12.74 -0.44
N GLY A 137 -2.30 -13.27 -0.59
CA GLY A 137 -1.85 -14.52 0.00
C GLY A 137 -2.54 -15.75 -0.57
N GLY A 138 -3.04 -16.61 0.32
CA GLY A 138 -3.68 -17.88 -0.07
C GLY A 138 -3.27 -19.01 0.85
N THR A 139 -3.59 -20.23 0.42
CA THR A 139 -3.36 -21.46 1.18
C THR A 139 -1.88 -21.68 1.53
N HIS A 140 -0.94 -21.33 0.66
CA HIS A 140 0.51 -21.43 0.88
C HIS A 140 1.01 -20.47 1.95
N GLN A 141 0.58 -19.20 1.91
CA GLN A 141 0.96 -18.21 2.91
C GLN A 141 0.39 -18.58 4.29
N GLN A 142 -0.84 -19.08 4.34
CA GLN A 142 -1.43 -19.56 5.60
C GLN A 142 -0.70 -20.80 6.14
N ALA A 143 -0.38 -21.76 5.28
CA ALA A 143 0.42 -22.92 5.65
C ALA A 143 1.82 -22.55 6.14
N PHE A 144 2.47 -21.55 5.53
CA PHE A 144 3.72 -20.97 6.03
C PHE A 144 3.58 -20.41 7.44
N ARG A 145 2.55 -19.59 7.71
CA ARG A 145 2.31 -19.02 9.05
C ARG A 145 2.15 -20.09 10.11
N GLU A 146 1.40 -21.14 9.80
CA GLU A 146 1.14 -22.24 10.71
C GLU A 146 2.38 -23.11 10.94
N ALA A 147 3.11 -23.43 9.87
CA ALA A 147 4.34 -24.22 9.92
C ALA A 147 5.41 -23.49 10.74
N TYR A 148 5.64 -22.20 10.47
CA TYR A 148 6.62 -21.40 11.19
C TYR A 148 6.30 -21.34 12.69
N VAL A 149 5.05 -21.02 13.06
CA VAL A 149 4.61 -20.98 14.46
C VAL A 149 4.82 -22.33 15.16
N LYS A 150 4.44 -23.43 14.50
CA LYS A 150 4.57 -24.78 15.06
C LYS A 150 6.06 -25.12 15.30
N THR A 151 6.92 -24.95 14.31
CA THR A 151 8.36 -25.27 14.43
C THR A 151 9.04 -24.46 15.52
N ILE A 152 8.70 -23.18 15.68
CA ILE A 152 9.25 -22.33 16.74
C ILE A 152 8.82 -22.81 18.13
N ARG A 153 7.53 -23.17 18.31
CA ARG A 153 7.04 -23.71 19.58
C ARG A 153 7.72 -25.02 19.95
N ASP A 154 7.87 -25.91 18.96
CA ASP A 154 8.51 -27.21 19.12
C ASP A 154 10.01 -27.06 19.48
N PHE A 155 10.73 -26.17 18.78
CA PHE A 155 12.15 -25.92 19.00
C PHE A 155 12.45 -25.36 20.40
N TYR A 156 11.72 -24.32 20.84
CA TYR A 156 11.92 -23.72 22.16
C TYR A 156 11.18 -24.44 23.29
N LYS A 157 10.33 -25.42 22.97
CA LYS A 157 9.48 -26.17 23.91
C LYS A 157 8.62 -25.25 24.79
N LYS A 158 8.12 -24.16 24.20
CA LYS A 158 7.26 -23.17 24.85
C LYS A 158 6.11 -22.82 23.93
N ASP A 159 4.90 -22.85 24.47
CA ASP A 159 3.68 -22.49 23.75
C ASP A 159 3.50 -20.96 23.73
N TYR A 160 4.35 -20.28 22.94
CA TYR A 160 4.19 -18.86 22.67
C TYR A 160 2.90 -18.59 21.90
N ASP A 161 2.27 -17.44 22.11
CA ASP A 161 1.12 -17.04 21.30
C ASP A 161 1.56 -16.89 19.83
N ALA A 162 0.71 -17.31 18.90
CA ALA A 162 1.04 -17.29 17.49
C ALA A 162 1.29 -15.86 16.99
N ALA A 163 0.59 -14.86 17.56
CA ALA A 163 0.82 -13.46 17.26
C ALA A 163 2.21 -12.98 17.70
N ASP A 164 2.72 -13.46 18.84
CA ASP A 164 4.04 -13.06 19.35
C ASP A 164 5.17 -13.53 18.44
N ILE A 165 5.01 -14.73 17.87
CA ILE A 165 5.96 -15.32 16.92
C ILE A 165 5.94 -14.63 15.57
N ARG A 166 4.78 -14.15 15.10
CA ARG A 166 4.65 -13.52 13.77
C ARG A 166 4.86 -12.01 13.78
N THR A 167 4.78 -11.36 14.93
CA THR A 167 4.90 -9.89 15.01
C THR A 167 6.30 -9.44 14.56
N GLY A 168 6.33 -8.58 13.54
CA GLY A 168 7.54 -8.06 12.92
C GLY A 168 8.18 -9.06 11.95
N ILE A 169 7.51 -10.15 11.58
CA ILE A 169 8.07 -11.08 10.59
C ILE A 169 8.19 -10.40 9.24
N VAL A 170 9.36 -10.54 8.61
CA VAL A 170 9.60 -10.17 7.22
C VAL A 170 10.06 -11.41 6.47
N ALA A 171 9.30 -11.81 5.45
CA ALA A 171 9.44 -13.10 4.83
C ALA A 171 9.22 -13.05 3.33
N ALA A 172 9.98 -13.85 2.58
CA ALA A 172 9.67 -14.22 1.21
C ALA A 172 9.46 -15.72 1.13
N VAL A 173 8.35 -16.15 0.54
CA VAL A 173 8.00 -17.58 0.36
C VAL A 173 7.59 -17.83 -1.08
N SER A 174 8.27 -18.77 -1.73
CA SER A 174 7.94 -19.21 -3.08
C SER A 174 7.64 -20.70 -3.05
N VAL A 175 6.52 -21.10 -3.64
CA VAL A 175 6.16 -22.50 -3.84
C VAL A 175 5.91 -22.79 -5.31
N ARG A 176 6.27 -24.00 -5.73
CA ARG A 176 5.92 -24.53 -7.06
C ARG A 176 4.76 -25.51 -6.91
N VAL A 177 3.72 -25.29 -7.70
CA VAL A 177 2.45 -26.03 -7.60
C VAL A 177 2.08 -26.53 -8.99
N VAL A 178 1.74 -27.81 -9.10
CA VAL A 178 1.21 -28.38 -10.35
C VAL A 178 -0.24 -27.94 -10.49
N GLU A 179 -0.57 -27.31 -11.61
CA GLU A 179 -1.91 -26.82 -11.94
C GLU A 179 -2.54 -25.95 -10.82
N PRO A 180 -1.94 -24.78 -10.49
CA PRO A 180 -2.45 -23.94 -9.42
C PRO A 180 -3.82 -23.33 -9.78
N VAL A 181 -4.75 -23.41 -8.83
CA VAL A 181 -6.07 -22.80 -8.89
C VAL A 181 -6.07 -21.53 -8.04
N PHE A 182 -6.41 -20.40 -8.65
CA PHE A 182 -6.53 -19.11 -7.98
C PHE A 182 -8.01 -18.74 -7.79
N GLU A 183 -8.33 -18.03 -6.70
CA GLU A 183 -9.71 -17.57 -6.44
C GLU A 183 -10.18 -16.50 -7.44
N SER A 184 -9.23 -15.82 -8.10
CA SER A 184 -9.50 -14.72 -9.03
C SER A 184 -8.66 -14.84 -10.31
N GLN A 185 -9.19 -14.28 -11.40
CA GLN A 185 -8.49 -14.18 -12.68
C GLN A 185 -7.18 -13.38 -12.58
N THR A 186 -7.12 -12.41 -11.66
CA THR A 186 -5.91 -11.62 -11.39
C THR A 186 -4.83 -12.41 -10.64
N LYS A 187 -5.09 -13.68 -10.28
CA LYS A 187 -4.17 -14.60 -9.62
C LYS A 187 -3.54 -14.03 -8.35
N THR A 188 -4.32 -13.25 -7.61
CA THR A 188 -3.87 -12.55 -6.41
C THR A 188 -3.90 -13.43 -5.16
N LYS A 189 -4.70 -14.50 -5.18
CA LYS A 189 -4.89 -15.40 -4.04
C LYS A 189 -4.93 -16.87 -4.48
N LEU A 190 -4.07 -17.70 -3.88
CA LEU A 190 -4.04 -19.14 -4.14
C LEU A 190 -5.20 -19.85 -3.42
N GLY A 191 -5.96 -20.65 -4.16
CA GLY A 191 -7.03 -21.51 -3.65
C GLY A 191 -6.68 -23.00 -3.59
N SER A 192 -5.61 -23.45 -4.27
CA SER A 192 -5.18 -24.85 -4.25
C SER A 192 -4.83 -25.33 -2.84
N VAL A 193 -5.50 -26.38 -2.38
CA VAL A 193 -5.23 -26.99 -1.06
C VAL A 193 -4.06 -27.98 -1.11
N ASN A 194 -3.74 -28.51 -2.29
CA ASN A 194 -2.68 -29.49 -2.52
C ASN A 194 -1.64 -28.92 -3.49
N VAL A 195 -0.41 -29.44 -3.41
CA VAL A 195 0.70 -29.01 -4.27
C VAL A 195 0.62 -29.62 -5.67
N ALA A 196 -0.02 -30.79 -5.78
CA ALA A 196 -0.33 -31.47 -7.04
C ALA A 196 -1.58 -32.34 -6.85
N GLU A 197 -2.18 -32.80 -7.94
CA GLU A 197 -3.25 -33.80 -7.89
C GLU A 197 -2.75 -35.08 -7.22
N GLY A 198 -3.42 -35.54 -6.16
CA GLY A 198 -2.98 -36.66 -5.32
C GLY A 198 -1.72 -36.40 -4.48
N GLY A 199 -1.13 -35.20 -4.57
CA GLY A 199 0.03 -34.78 -3.80
C GLY A 199 -0.31 -34.36 -2.37
N PRO A 200 0.70 -34.05 -1.55
CA PRO A 200 0.50 -33.59 -0.18
C PRO A 200 -0.34 -32.30 -0.14
N THR A 201 -1.03 -32.11 0.98
CA THR A 201 -1.66 -30.82 1.27
C THR A 201 -0.58 -29.75 1.40
N MET A 202 -0.91 -28.51 1.06
CA MET A 202 -0.01 -27.36 1.19
C MET A 202 0.49 -27.22 2.64
N ARG A 203 -0.38 -27.49 3.61
CA ARG A 203 -0.05 -27.50 5.04
C ARG A 203 1.01 -28.54 5.39
N ASN A 204 0.86 -29.77 4.90
CA ASN A 204 1.82 -30.84 5.20
C ASN A 204 3.14 -30.60 4.46
N PHE A 205 3.09 -30.23 3.18
CA PHE A 205 4.28 -29.95 2.38
C PHE A 205 5.17 -28.86 3.01
N ILE A 206 4.57 -27.71 3.36
CA ILE A 206 5.31 -26.63 4.00
C ILE A 206 5.68 -27.00 5.44
N GLY A 207 4.79 -27.67 6.18
CA GLY A 207 5.04 -28.13 7.54
C GLY A 207 6.27 -29.04 7.65
N ASP A 208 6.35 -30.07 6.80
CA ASP A 208 7.46 -31.03 6.78
C ASP A 208 8.77 -30.35 6.38
N PHE A 209 8.73 -29.41 5.42
CA PHE A 209 9.88 -28.60 5.04
C PHE A 209 10.43 -27.77 6.22
N PHE A 210 9.56 -27.06 6.95
CA PHE A 210 9.98 -26.25 8.10
C PHE A 210 10.47 -27.10 9.26
N SER A 211 9.74 -28.16 9.62
CA SER A 211 10.17 -29.09 10.68
C SER A 211 11.55 -29.69 10.40
N LYS A 212 11.92 -29.90 9.13
CA LYS A 212 13.25 -30.39 8.79
C LYS A 212 14.29 -29.27 8.71
N GLU A 213 14.09 -28.31 7.82
CA GLU A 213 15.15 -27.36 7.43
C GLU A 213 15.33 -26.23 8.44
N LEU A 214 14.24 -25.67 9.00
CA LEU A 214 14.34 -24.61 10.00
C LEU A 214 14.87 -25.15 11.33
N GLU A 215 14.43 -26.34 11.77
CA GLU A 215 14.94 -26.97 12.98
C GLU A 215 16.46 -27.25 12.90
N ILE A 216 16.91 -27.82 11.77
CA ILE A 216 18.35 -28.01 11.49
C ILE A 216 19.10 -26.68 11.51
N PHE A 217 18.55 -25.64 10.89
CA PHE A 217 19.17 -24.32 10.85
C PHE A 217 19.35 -23.73 12.26
N LEU A 218 18.29 -23.75 13.09
CA LEU A 218 18.32 -23.17 14.44
C LEU A 218 19.30 -23.91 15.35
N HIS A 219 19.41 -25.25 15.22
CA HIS A 219 20.43 -26.02 15.94
C HIS A 219 21.86 -25.70 15.51
N LYS A 220 22.09 -25.43 14.21
CA LYS A 220 23.41 -25.06 13.68
C LYS A 220 23.80 -23.61 14.00
N ASN A 221 22.83 -22.72 14.21
CA ASN A 221 23.02 -21.29 14.39
C ASN A 221 22.47 -20.81 15.75
N PRO A 222 23.08 -21.20 16.88
CA PRO A 222 22.56 -20.89 18.22
C PRO A 222 22.46 -19.39 18.50
N THR A 223 23.36 -18.57 17.95
CA THR A 223 23.30 -17.10 18.09
C THR A 223 22.04 -16.53 17.45
N THR A 224 21.71 -16.94 16.22
CA THR A 224 20.48 -16.53 15.54
C THR A 224 19.24 -17.04 16.28
N ALA A 225 19.28 -18.27 16.79
CA ALA A 225 18.20 -18.83 17.58
C ALA A 225 17.96 -18.05 18.89
N GLU A 226 19.01 -17.57 19.56
CA GLU A 226 18.86 -16.78 20.78
C GLU A 226 18.27 -15.38 20.48
N GLU A 227 18.74 -14.71 19.42
CA GLU A 227 18.18 -13.39 19.03
C GLU A 227 16.73 -13.48 18.56
N LEU A 228 16.37 -14.53 17.81
CA LEU A 228 14.99 -14.83 17.47
C LEU A 228 14.12 -15.01 18.73
N LYS A 229 14.61 -15.78 19.72
CA LYS A 229 13.89 -15.98 20.98
C LYS A 229 13.66 -14.67 21.73
N LYS A 230 14.70 -13.84 21.87
CA LYS A 230 14.60 -12.51 22.50
C LYS A 230 13.55 -11.64 21.81
N ARG A 231 13.49 -11.68 20.47
CA ARG A 231 12.50 -10.92 19.69
C ARG A 231 11.07 -11.39 19.95
N ILE A 232 10.84 -12.70 20.03
CA ILE A 232 9.52 -13.27 20.36
C ILE A 232 9.11 -12.89 21.79
N GLU A 233 10.03 -13.00 22.76
CA GLU A 233 9.77 -12.64 24.15
C GLU A 233 9.54 -11.15 24.34
N GLN A 234 10.16 -10.31 23.51
CA GLN A 234 9.81 -8.90 23.42
C GLN A 234 8.36 -8.70 22.95
N SER A 235 7.93 -9.34 21.85
CA SER A 235 6.53 -9.29 21.40
C SER A 235 5.57 -9.71 22.51
N GLU A 236 5.89 -10.80 23.21
CA GLU A 236 5.07 -11.35 24.30
C GLU A 236 4.90 -10.33 25.43
N ARG A 237 5.98 -9.64 25.84
CA ARG A 237 5.92 -8.58 26.85
C ARG A 237 5.05 -7.41 26.38
N GLU A 238 5.31 -6.90 25.17
CA GLU A 238 4.56 -5.78 24.59
C GLU A 238 3.06 -6.10 24.49
N ARG A 239 2.69 -7.30 24.03
CA ARG A 239 1.29 -7.74 23.95
C ARG A 239 0.63 -7.83 25.32
N LYS A 240 1.32 -8.38 26.33
CA LYS A 240 0.79 -8.46 27.71
C LYS A 240 0.55 -7.08 28.30
N GLU A 241 1.47 -6.14 28.09
CA GLU A 241 1.31 -4.74 28.50
C GLU A 241 0.11 -4.10 27.79
N LEU A 242 0.01 -4.26 26.46
CA LEU A 242 -1.10 -3.75 25.66
C LEU A 242 -2.44 -4.37 26.03
N SER A 243 -2.50 -5.66 26.35
CA SER A 243 -3.74 -6.32 26.77
C SER A 243 -4.30 -5.69 28.06
N GLY A 244 -3.43 -5.31 29.00
CA GLY A 244 -3.84 -4.59 30.21
C GLY A 244 -4.45 -3.22 29.88
N ILE A 245 -3.79 -2.47 28.99
CA ILE A 245 -4.24 -1.14 28.54
C ILE A 245 -5.55 -1.24 27.75
N LYS A 246 -5.65 -2.19 26.81
CA LYS A 246 -6.87 -2.47 26.02
C LYS A 246 -8.05 -2.78 26.92
N LYS A 247 -7.85 -3.62 27.96
CA LYS A 247 -8.93 -3.94 28.91
C LYS A 247 -9.42 -2.69 29.63
N LEU A 248 -8.51 -1.86 30.14
CA LEU A 248 -8.84 -0.58 30.79
C LEU A 248 -9.54 0.39 29.84
N ALA A 249 -9.06 0.51 28.60
CA ALA A 249 -9.66 1.36 27.56
C ALA A 249 -11.09 0.90 27.23
N ASN A 250 -11.30 -0.41 27.03
CA ASN A 250 -12.61 -1.00 26.78
C ASN A 250 -13.57 -0.83 27.97
N GLU A 251 -13.08 -0.98 29.20
CA GLU A 251 -13.87 -0.72 30.41
C GLU A 251 -14.27 0.76 30.52
N ARG A 252 -13.36 1.69 30.17
CA ARG A 252 -13.68 3.14 30.09
C ARG A 252 -14.73 3.41 29.01
N ALA A 253 -14.57 2.85 27.82
CA ALA A 253 -15.50 3.03 26.71
C ALA A 253 -16.91 2.48 27.04
N LYS A 254 -16.99 1.28 27.65
CA LYS A 254 -18.25 0.69 28.12
C LYS A 254 -18.92 1.52 29.21
N LYS A 255 -18.15 2.00 30.21
CA LYS A 255 -18.67 2.88 31.26
C LYS A 255 -19.14 4.24 30.73
N ALA A 256 -18.50 4.74 29.68
CA ALA A 256 -18.82 6.03 29.09
C ALA A 256 -19.99 6.00 28.09
N ASN A 257 -20.62 4.84 27.82
CA ASN A 257 -21.62 4.67 26.75
C ASN A 257 -21.16 5.36 25.44
N LEU A 258 -19.89 5.14 25.09
CA LEU A 258 -19.21 5.92 24.08
C LEU A 258 -19.69 5.51 22.67
N HIS A 259 -20.87 6.00 22.27
CA HIS A 259 -21.18 6.13 20.85
C HIS A 259 -20.07 7.00 20.25
N ASN A 260 -19.44 6.58 19.16
CA ASN A 260 -18.40 7.38 18.52
C ASN A 260 -19.06 8.64 17.91
N ARG A 261 -19.18 9.71 18.71
CA ARG A 261 -19.89 10.95 18.34
C ARG A 261 -19.19 11.70 17.20
N LYS A 262 -17.93 11.36 16.93
CA LYS A 262 -17.11 11.92 15.85
C LYS A 262 -17.31 11.21 14.52
N LEU A 263 -17.82 9.98 14.54
CA LEU A 263 -18.14 9.24 13.34
C LEU A 263 -19.60 9.50 12.93
N ARG A 264 -19.77 10.09 11.76
CA ARG A 264 -21.02 10.03 11.00
C ARG A 264 -20.87 8.89 10.01
N ASP A 265 -21.51 7.77 10.30
CA ASP A 265 -21.32 6.55 9.53
C ASP A 265 -22.03 6.55 8.18
N CYS A 266 -21.68 5.62 7.30
CA CYS A 266 -22.44 5.26 6.09
C CYS A 266 -23.17 3.92 6.27
N ARG A 267 -24.01 3.57 5.30
CA ARG A 267 -24.88 2.39 5.37
C ARG A 267 -24.18 1.08 5.03
N TYR A 268 -23.31 1.11 4.01
CA TYR A 268 -22.55 -0.06 3.56
C TYR A 268 -21.14 0.02 4.10
N HIS A 269 -20.60 -1.13 4.51
CA HIS A 269 -19.23 -1.29 4.96
C HIS A 269 -18.53 -2.39 4.18
N LEU A 270 -17.23 -2.22 3.93
CA LEU A 270 -16.42 -3.17 3.17
C LEU A 270 -16.46 -4.60 3.75
N ASN A 271 -16.64 -4.73 5.06
CA ASN A 271 -16.71 -5.99 5.77
C ASN A 271 -18.14 -6.57 5.88
N ASP A 272 -19.14 -5.99 5.20
CA ASP A 272 -20.49 -6.54 5.18
C ASP A 272 -20.58 -7.78 4.27
N ASP A 273 -21.31 -8.79 4.74
CA ASP A 273 -21.58 -9.99 3.95
C ASP A 273 -22.53 -9.69 2.77
N PRO A 274 -22.15 -10.02 1.52
CA PRO A 274 -23.00 -9.74 0.38
C PRO A 274 -24.24 -10.64 0.36
N PRO A 275 -25.43 -10.08 0.08
CA PRO A 275 -26.67 -10.86 0.01
C PRO A 275 -26.69 -11.82 -1.18
N THR A 276 -27.54 -12.84 -1.12
CA THR A 276 -27.70 -13.85 -2.18
C THR A 276 -28.21 -13.26 -3.50
N LYS A 277 -29.04 -12.20 -3.44
CA LYS A 277 -29.56 -11.47 -4.61
C LYS A 277 -28.88 -10.10 -4.71
N GLY A 278 -28.50 -9.68 -5.91
CA GLY A 278 -27.85 -8.37 -6.12
C GLY A 278 -26.39 -8.32 -5.66
N LYS A 279 -25.72 -9.48 -5.55
CA LYS A 279 -24.34 -9.60 -5.05
C LYS A 279 -23.36 -8.67 -5.78
N GLU A 280 -23.46 -8.56 -7.09
CA GLU A 280 -22.52 -7.73 -7.88
C GLU A 280 -22.65 -6.25 -7.56
N GLU A 281 -23.87 -5.71 -7.51
CA GLU A 281 -24.14 -4.33 -7.15
C GLU A 281 -23.73 -4.05 -5.70
N PHE A 282 -24.00 -4.98 -4.79
CA PHE A 282 -23.60 -4.86 -3.39
C PHE A 282 -22.08 -4.77 -3.26
N VAL A 283 -21.35 -5.69 -3.91
CA VAL A 283 -19.88 -5.70 -3.92
C VAL A 283 -19.31 -4.44 -4.58
N ALA A 284 -19.97 -3.88 -5.59
CA ALA A 284 -19.58 -2.59 -6.16
C ALA A 284 -19.69 -1.47 -5.12
N LYS A 285 -20.82 -1.37 -4.40
CA LYS A 285 -21.00 -0.38 -3.31
C LYS A 285 -19.96 -0.55 -2.20
N LEU A 286 -19.61 -1.79 -1.83
CA LEU A 286 -18.57 -2.04 -0.83
C LEU A 286 -17.21 -1.44 -1.24
N LYS A 287 -16.87 -1.52 -2.52
CA LYS A 287 -15.62 -0.94 -3.06
C LYS A 287 -15.64 0.60 -3.13
N GLU A 288 -16.82 1.20 -3.21
CA GLU A 288 -17.00 2.65 -3.17
C GLU A 288 -16.94 3.22 -1.75
N THR A 289 -17.06 2.37 -0.72
CA THR A 289 -17.07 2.83 0.68
C THR A 289 -15.85 3.69 0.99
N THR A 290 -16.11 4.88 1.52
CA THR A 290 -15.10 5.91 1.74
C THR A 290 -15.35 6.58 3.07
N VAL A 291 -14.32 6.76 3.89
CA VAL A 291 -14.39 7.57 5.11
C VAL A 291 -13.51 8.80 4.95
N PHE A 292 -14.09 9.99 5.17
CA PHE A 292 -13.38 11.26 5.18
C PHE A 292 -12.96 11.61 6.60
N ILE A 293 -11.65 11.74 6.83
CA ILE A 293 -11.09 12.22 8.10
C ILE A 293 -10.86 13.72 7.96
N THR A 294 -11.59 14.52 8.73
CA THR A 294 -11.56 15.99 8.65
C THR A 294 -10.92 16.61 9.88
N GLU A 295 -10.24 17.75 9.70
CA GLU A 295 -9.58 18.51 10.77
C GLU A 295 -10.54 18.97 11.90
N GLY A 296 -11.79 19.27 11.59
CA GLY A 296 -12.74 19.77 12.58
C GLY A 296 -14.19 19.76 12.14
N ASP A 297 -15.07 20.22 13.03
CA ASP A 297 -16.53 20.16 12.84
C ASP A 297 -17.04 21.04 11.68
N SER A 298 -16.30 22.09 11.30
CA SER A 298 -16.64 22.95 10.16
C SER A 298 -16.58 22.16 8.83
N ALA A 299 -15.40 21.60 8.51
CA ALA A 299 -15.20 20.76 7.34
C ALA A 299 -16.11 19.51 7.39
N SER A 300 -16.20 18.85 8.55
CA SER A 300 -17.11 17.73 8.76
C SER A 300 -18.57 18.07 8.46
N GLY A 301 -19.03 19.27 8.84
CA GLY A 301 -20.39 19.75 8.58
C GLY A 301 -20.69 19.90 7.09
N SER A 302 -19.75 20.46 6.32
CA SER A 302 -19.89 20.59 4.86
C SER A 302 -19.93 19.21 4.17
N ILE A 303 -19.01 18.30 4.51
CA ILE A 303 -18.98 16.96 3.92
C ILE A 303 -20.23 16.17 4.33
N THR A 304 -20.64 16.24 5.59
CA THR A 304 -21.81 15.50 6.09
C THR A 304 -23.09 15.85 5.34
N LYS A 305 -23.25 17.11 4.92
CA LYS A 305 -24.41 17.57 4.13
C LYS A 305 -24.34 17.17 2.65
N SER A 306 -23.14 16.96 2.13
CA SER A 306 -22.88 16.77 0.69
C SER A 306 -22.70 15.30 0.29
N ARG A 307 -22.35 14.45 1.26
CA ARG A 307 -21.95 13.06 1.03
C ARG A 307 -23.11 12.17 0.59
N ASN A 308 -22.77 11.09 -0.11
CA ASN A 308 -23.67 9.95 -0.26
C ASN A 308 -23.69 9.13 1.03
N VAL A 309 -24.79 9.19 1.78
CA VAL A 309 -24.96 8.47 3.06
C VAL A 309 -24.88 6.94 2.92
N GLU A 310 -25.03 6.38 1.72
CA GLU A 310 -24.88 4.95 1.50
C GLU A 310 -23.42 4.51 1.62
N THR A 311 -22.48 5.22 1.01
CA THR A 311 -21.09 4.78 0.84
C THR A 311 -20.05 5.70 1.50
N GLN A 312 -20.43 6.89 1.96
CA GLN A 312 -19.47 7.88 2.46
C GLN A 312 -19.67 8.18 3.93
N ALA A 313 -18.68 7.86 4.76
CA ALA A 313 -18.57 8.17 6.18
C ALA A 313 -17.74 9.43 6.43
N VAL A 314 -17.94 10.10 7.57
CA VAL A 314 -17.15 11.28 7.98
C VAL A 314 -16.71 11.10 9.41
N PHE A 315 -15.42 11.30 9.68
CA PHE A 315 -14.81 11.28 11.00
C PHE A 315 -14.21 12.66 11.30
N SER A 316 -14.71 13.35 12.32
CA SER A 316 -14.16 14.65 12.73
C SER A 316 -13.09 14.52 13.83
N LEU A 317 -11.91 15.05 13.56
CA LEU A 317 -10.87 15.25 14.57
C LEU A 317 -11.18 16.48 15.42
N ARG A 318 -10.56 16.57 16.59
CA ARG A 318 -10.54 17.80 17.39
C ARG A 318 -9.11 18.31 17.52
N GLY A 319 -8.83 19.38 16.79
CA GLY A 319 -7.52 20.01 16.80
C GLY A 319 -6.44 19.12 16.17
N LYS A 320 -5.19 19.47 16.45
CA LYS A 320 -4.03 18.79 15.86
C LYS A 320 -3.82 17.43 16.53
N PRO A 321 -3.75 16.32 15.76
CA PRO A 321 -3.40 15.03 16.31
C PRO A 321 -2.04 15.06 17.02
N LEU A 322 -1.87 14.19 18.00
CA LEU A 322 -0.57 14.05 18.69
C LEU A 322 0.50 13.60 17.69
N ASN A 323 1.68 14.23 17.70
CA ASN A 323 2.83 13.64 16.99
C ASN A 323 3.18 12.31 17.66
N CYS A 324 2.90 11.22 16.96
CA CYS A 324 3.09 9.87 17.47
C CYS A 324 4.43 9.25 17.05
N PHE A 325 5.27 9.99 16.33
CA PHE A 325 6.57 9.49 15.91
C PHE A 325 7.42 9.01 17.10
N GLY A 326 7.90 7.77 17.02
CA GLY A 326 8.69 7.13 18.08
C GLY A 326 7.90 6.67 19.32
N LEU A 327 6.58 6.87 19.37
CA LEU A 327 5.72 6.33 20.41
C LEU A 327 5.29 4.89 20.10
N THR A 328 5.05 4.09 21.14
CA THR A 328 4.56 2.72 20.97
C THR A 328 3.05 2.68 20.71
N LYS A 329 2.54 1.54 20.21
CA LYS A 329 1.09 1.34 19.93
C LYS A 329 0.18 1.60 21.14
N LYS A 330 0.74 1.66 22.36
CA LYS A 330 0.06 2.10 23.59
C LYS A 330 -0.65 3.45 23.41
N VAL A 331 0.00 4.41 22.73
CA VAL A 331 -0.57 5.75 22.54
C VAL A 331 -1.89 5.71 21.76
N VAL A 332 -2.06 4.72 20.88
CA VAL A 332 -3.28 4.54 20.09
C VAL A 332 -4.49 4.23 21.00
N TYR A 333 -4.27 3.59 22.15
CA TYR A 333 -5.32 3.30 23.12
C TYR A 333 -5.51 4.40 24.16
N GLU A 334 -4.45 5.13 24.50
CA GLU A 334 -4.49 6.19 25.52
C GLU A 334 -5.00 7.51 24.96
N ASN A 335 -4.67 7.83 23.71
CA ASN A 335 -5.16 9.01 23.03
C ASN A 335 -6.57 8.77 22.49
N GLU A 336 -7.52 9.62 22.89
CA GLU A 336 -8.92 9.49 22.52
C GLU A 336 -9.15 9.58 21.00
N GLU A 337 -8.45 10.50 20.30
CA GLU A 337 -8.60 10.66 18.84
C GLU A 337 -8.15 9.39 18.10
N PHE A 338 -6.98 8.87 18.46
CA PHE A 338 -6.44 7.65 17.84
C PHE A 338 -7.28 6.42 18.15
N ASN A 339 -7.75 6.28 19.39
CA ASN A 339 -8.56 5.14 19.77
C ASN A 339 -9.90 5.14 19.02
N LEU A 340 -10.57 6.30 18.96
CA LEU A 340 -11.83 6.45 18.23
C LEU A 340 -11.65 6.24 16.72
N LEU A 341 -10.54 6.70 16.15
CA LEU A 341 -10.23 6.49 14.73
C LEU A 341 -9.94 5.02 14.42
N GLN A 342 -9.12 4.35 15.25
CA GLN A 342 -8.84 2.92 15.14
C GLN A 342 -10.15 2.10 15.15
N HIS A 343 -11.05 2.40 16.09
CA HIS A 343 -12.34 1.72 16.17
C HIS A 343 -13.28 2.09 15.01
N ALA A 344 -13.27 3.35 14.55
CA ALA A 344 -14.08 3.77 13.41
C ALA A 344 -13.73 2.96 12.15
N LEU A 345 -12.45 2.71 11.91
CA LEU A 345 -11.94 1.97 10.75
C LEU A 345 -11.95 0.45 10.94
N ASN A 346 -12.00 -0.02 12.19
CA ASN A 346 -11.81 -1.41 12.60
C ASN A 346 -10.46 -2.00 12.13
N ILE A 347 -9.37 -1.32 12.48
CA ILE A 347 -8.01 -1.66 12.01
C ILE A 347 -7.10 -2.22 13.10
N GLU A 348 -7.66 -2.59 14.25
CA GLU A 348 -6.87 -3.05 15.40
C GLU A 348 -6.02 -4.29 15.06
N GLU A 349 -6.64 -5.23 14.32
CA GLU A 349 -6.07 -6.51 13.89
C GLU A 349 -5.57 -6.47 12.43
N GLY A 350 -5.32 -5.27 11.89
CA GLY A 350 -4.85 -5.07 10.52
C GLY A 350 -5.99 -4.78 9.55
N LEU A 351 -5.95 -5.41 8.37
CA LEU A 351 -6.96 -5.21 7.31
C LEU A 351 -8.19 -6.10 7.44
N GLU A 352 -8.11 -7.14 8.28
CA GLU A 352 -9.23 -8.04 8.51
C GLU A 352 -10.37 -7.29 9.22
N GLY A 353 -11.55 -7.30 8.60
CA GLY A 353 -12.69 -6.54 9.10
C GLY A 353 -12.63 -5.03 8.86
N LEU A 354 -11.70 -4.54 8.02
CA LEU A 354 -11.63 -3.13 7.61
C LEU A 354 -13.00 -2.66 7.10
N ARG A 355 -13.49 -1.53 7.62
CA ARG A 355 -14.87 -1.06 7.37
C ARG A 355 -15.06 -0.24 6.10
N TYR A 356 -14.00 0.37 5.58
CA TYR A 356 -14.07 1.23 4.40
C TYR A 356 -12.94 0.91 3.43
N ASN A 357 -13.25 0.84 2.14
CA ASN A 357 -12.26 0.58 1.11
C ASN A 357 -11.32 1.78 0.88
N ASN A 358 -11.80 3.00 1.10
CA ASN A 358 -11.02 4.22 0.95
C ASN A 358 -11.01 5.01 2.27
N VAL A 359 -9.81 5.33 2.77
CA VAL A 359 -9.60 6.24 3.89
C VAL A 359 -9.03 7.53 3.32
N VAL A 360 -9.83 8.61 3.34
CA VAL A 360 -9.48 9.88 2.69
C VAL A 360 -9.23 10.94 3.75
N ILE A 361 -8.01 11.45 3.81
CA ILE A 361 -7.62 12.61 4.64
C ILE A 361 -8.09 13.87 3.92
N ALA A 362 -9.06 14.57 4.50
CA ALA A 362 -9.64 15.80 3.98
C ALA A 362 -9.29 16.98 4.89
N THR A 363 -8.17 17.64 4.60
CA THR A 363 -7.70 18.82 5.34
C THR A 363 -7.72 20.07 4.47
N ASP A 364 -7.74 21.23 5.12
CA ASP A 364 -7.70 22.52 4.43
C ASP A 364 -6.35 22.72 3.71
N ALA A 365 -6.34 23.58 2.69
CA ALA A 365 -5.16 23.90 1.89
C ALA A 365 -4.33 25.04 2.51
N ASP A 366 -4.21 25.03 3.83
CA ASP A 366 -3.46 25.99 4.64
C ASP A 366 -2.35 25.30 5.46
N VAL A 367 -1.59 26.10 6.22
CA VAL A 367 -0.45 25.61 7.00
C VAL A 367 -0.88 24.60 8.07
N ASP A 368 -2.05 24.80 8.68
CA ASP A 368 -2.57 23.94 9.75
C ASP A 368 -3.09 22.61 9.18
N GLY A 369 -3.83 22.66 8.08
CA GLY A 369 -4.31 21.49 7.35
C GLY A 369 -3.17 20.65 6.75
N MET A 370 -2.08 21.28 6.29
CA MET A 370 -0.85 20.57 5.89
C MET A 370 -0.18 19.86 7.07
N HIS A 371 -0.14 20.49 8.25
CA HIS A 371 0.44 19.88 9.44
C HIS A 371 -0.40 18.70 9.95
N ILE A 372 -1.73 18.85 10.00
CA ILE A 372 -2.63 17.75 10.40
C ILE A 372 -2.54 16.58 9.44
N ARG A 373 -2.44 16.87 8.13
CA ARG A 373 -2.19 15.86 7.10
C ARG A 373 -0.94 15.07 7.46
N LEU A 374 0.20 15.73 7.67
CA LEU A 374 1.46 15.06 8.03
C LEU A 374 1.34 14.20 9.30
N LEU A 375 0.65 14.69 10.33
CA LEU A 375 0.44 13.95 11.58
C LEU A 375 -0.42 12.68 11.38
N LEU A 376 -1.47 12.76 10.56
CA LEU A 376 -2.28 11.60 10.19
C LEU A 376 -1.54 10.62 9.31
N MET A 377 -0.74 11.12 8.36
CA MET A 377 0.12 10.27 7.53
C MET A 377 1.10 9.49 8.40
N THR A 378 1.71 10.14 9.38
CA THR A 378 2.60 9.52 10.38
C THR A 378 1.89 8.43 11.17
N PHE A 379 0.66 8.70 11.64
CA PHE A 379 -0.15 7.72 12.37
C PHE A 379 -0.40 6.45 11.54
N PHE A 380 -0.80 6.59 10.27
CA PHE A 380 -1.02 5.43 9.40
C PHE A 380 0.27 4.70 9.09
N LEU A 381 1.33 5.41 8.74
CA LEU A 381 2.62 4.80 8.39
C LEU A 381 3.26 4.04 9.57
N GLN A 382 3.15 4.55 10.79
CA GLN A 382 3.80 3.95 11.94
C GLN A 382 3.00 2.79 12.57
N PHE A 383 1.69 2.92 12.70
CA PHE A 383 0.88 1.94 13.44
C PHE A 383 0.06 1.03 12.54
N PHE A 384 -0.22 1.46 11.31
CA PHE A 384 -1.07 0.74 10.35
C PHE A 384 -0.50 0.77 8.91
N PRO A 385 0.80 0.45 8.70
CA PRO A 385 1.45 0.56 7.40
C PRO A 385 0.74 -0.29 6.33
N ASP A 386 0.09 -1.39 6.70
CA ASP A 386 -0.66 -2.25 5.79
C ASP A 386 -1.78 -1.51 5.05
N LEU A 387 -2.45 -0.53 5.67
CA LEU A 387 -3.45 0.29 4.97
C LEU A 387 -2.81 1.09 3.83
N VAL A 388 -1.58 1.57 4.03
CA VAL A 388 -0.84 2.33 3.01
C VAL A 388 -0.34 1.39 1.93
N LYS A 389 0.28 0.25 2.31
CA LYS A 389 0.78 -0.78 1.39
C LYS A 389 -0.32 -1.34 0.48
N HIS A 390 -1.55 -1.48 0.98
CA HIS A 390 -2.71 -1.95 0.21
C HIS A 390 -3.51 -0.84 -0.48
N GLU A 391 -2.90 0.34 -0.65
CA GLU A 391 -3.46 1.48 -1.39
C GLU A 391 -4.85 1.92 -0.86
N LYS A 392 -5.03 1.95 0.46
CA LYS A 392 -6.30 2.32 1.11
C LYS A 392 -6.34 3.76 1.59
N VAL A 393 -5.19 4.42 1.76
CA VAL A 393 -5.09 5.78 2.32
C VAL A 393 -4.85 6.81 1.22
N TYR A 394 -5.68 7.84 1.18
CA TYR A 394 -5.66 8.90 0.18
C TYR A 394 -5.70 10.27 0.85
N VAL A 395 -5.23 11.29 0.14
CA VAL A 395 -5.42 12.70 0.47
C VAL A 395 -6.41 13.28 -0.53
N LEU A 396 -7.46 13.93 -0.03
CA LEU A 396 -8.42 14.64 -0.88
C LEU A 396 -7.74 15.84 -1.53
N GLU A 397 -7.88 15.97 -2.84
CA GLU A 397 -7.50 17.19 -3.54
C GLU A 397 -8.73 18.08 -3.65
N THR A 398 -8.58 19.34 -3.25
CA THR A 398 -9.65 20.32 -3.37
C THR A 398 -9.22 21.48 -4.27
N PRO A 399 -10.16 22.08 -5.00
CA PRO A 399 -9.84 23.18 -5.87
C PRO A 399 -9.36 24.38 -5.05
N LEU A 400 -8.28 25.01 -5.50
CA LEU A 400 -7.75 26.23 -4.91
C LEU A 400 -8.54 27.46 -5.39
N PHE A 401 -9.08 27.39 -6.62
CA PHE A 401 -9.80 28.49 -7.24
C PHE A 401 -11.07 28.04 -7.95
N ARG A 402 -12.05 28.95 -8.00
CA ARG A 402 -13.20 28.89 -8.89
C ARG A 402 -13.13 30.08 -9.84
N VAL A 403 -13.11 29.81 -11.14
CA VAL A 403 -13.12 30.82 -12.20
C VAL A 403 -14.44 30.69 -12.95
N ARG A 404 -15.27 31.73 -12.95
CA ARG A 404 -16.60 31.67 -13.56
C ARG A 404 -16.95 32.88 -14.41
N ASN A 405 -17.79 32.68 -15.40
CA ASN A 405 -18.52 33.75 -16.09
C ASN A 405 -20.03 33.48 -16.02
N LYS A 406 -20.83 34.17 -16.84
CA LYS A 406 -22.30 33.98 -16.85
C LYS A 406 -22.76 32.62 -17.40
N GLN A 407 -21.90 31.89 -18.11
CA GLN A 407 -22.24 30.68 -18.85
C GLN A 407 -21.55 29.43 -18.30
N GLU A 408 -20.30 29.53 -17.82
CA GLU A 408 -19.45 28.41 -17.42
C GLU A 408 -18.73 28.71 -16.09
N THR A 409 -18.60 27.67 -15.26
CA THR A 409 -17.83 27.67 -14.01
C THR A 409 -16.75 26.60 -14.10
N ILE A 410 -15.49 26.95 -13.81
CA ILE A 410 -14.34 26.05 -13.86
C ILE A 410 -13.65 26.04 -12.49
N TYR A 411 -13.49 24.85 -11.91
CA TYR A 411 -12.74 24.64 -10.68
C TYR A 411 -11.30 24.28 -11.00
N CYS A 412 -10.35 24.97 -10.38
CA CYS A 412 -8.92 24.87 -10.68
C CYS A 412 -8.17 24.43 -9.43
N TYR A 413 -7.29 23.44 -9.60
CA TYR A 413 -6.48 22.81 -8.56
C TYR A 413 -5.03 23.33 -8.53
N SER A 414 -4.63 24.10 -9.54
CA SER A 414 -3.32 24.74 -9.60
C SER A 414 -3.41 26.16 -10.16
N GLU A 415 -2.34 26.93 -10.00
CA GLU A 415 -2.26 28.28 -10.58
C GLU A 415 -2.22 28.20 -12.11
N GLU A 416 -1.58 27.17 -12.69
CA GLU A 416 -1.56 26.93 -14.14
C GLU A 416 -2.97 26.66 -14.68
N GLU A 417 -3.75 25.83 -13.97
CA GLU A 417 -5.15 25.57 -14.32
C GLU A 417 -5.99 26.86 -14.26
N LYS A 418 -5.75 27.71 -13.25
CA LYS A 418 -6.41 29.02 -13.13
C LYS A 418 -6.07 29.94 -14.30
N GLN A 419 -4.79 30.05 -14.68
CA GLN A 419 -4.39 30.88 -15.82
C GLN A 419 -4.99 30.36 -17.14
N ALA A 420 -5.07 29.04 -17.32
CA ALA A 420 -5.73 28.43 -18.48
C ALA A 420 -7.25 28.72 -18.48
N ALA A 421 -7.91 28.60 -17.33
CA ALA A 421 -9.34 28.91 -17.19
C ALA A 421 -9.63 30.40 -17.46
N MET A 422 -8.78 31.30 -16.98
CA MET A 422 -8.90 32.74 -17.27
C MET A 422 -8.79 33.04 -18.77
N LYS A 423 -7.82 32.42 -19.47
CA LYS A 423 -7.67 32.56 -20.92
C LYS A 423 -8.89 32.01 -21.68
N LYS A 424 -9.43 30.88 -21.23
CA LYS A 424 -10.62 30.24 -21.85
C LYS A 424 -11.88 31.07 -21.67
N LEU A 425 -12.12 31.61 -20.47
CA LEU A 425 -13.35 32.32 -20.13
C LEU A 425 -13.38 33.78 -20.58
N GLY A 426 -12.24 34.33 -21.04
CA GLY A 426 -12.17 35.61 -21.72
C GLY A 426 -12.37 36.82 -20.81
N SER A 427 -13.29 37.73 -21.15
CA SER A 427 -13.41 39.06 -20.53
C SER A 427 -13.84 38.99 -19.05
N LYS A 428 -12.90 39.30 -18.14
CA LYS A 428 -13.08 39.49 -16.69
C LYS A 428 -13.92 38.40 -15.99
N PRO A 429 -13.45 37.14 -15.96
CA PRO A 429 -14.09 36.12 -15.15
C PRO A 429 -14.01 36.47 -13.66
N GLU A 430 -15.04 36.09 -12.90
CA GLU A 430 -15.05 36.16 -11.44
C GLU A 430 -14.15 35.03 -10.91
N ILE A 431 -13.19 35.39 -10.05
CA ILE A 431 -12.24 34.45 -9.45
C ILE A 431 -12.49 34.43 -7.95
N THR A 432 -12.81 33.25 -7.42
CA THR A 432 -12.90 32.99 -5.98
C THR A 432 -11.74 32.08 -5.58
N ARG A 433 -11.00 32.41 -4.53
CA ARG A 433 -10.01 31.52 -3.91
C ARG A 433 -10.66 30.85 -2.71
N PHE A 434 -10.56 29.52 -2.64
CA PHE A 434 -11.00 28.77 -1.47
C PHE A 434 -9.85 28.72 -0.47
N LYS A 435 -10.11 29.06 0.80
CA LYS A 435 -9.10 28.96 1.86
C LYS A 435 -9.29 27.70 2.71
N GLY A 436 -10.54 27.33 2.98
CA GLY A 436 -10.86 26.16 3.77
C GLY A 436 -12.05 25.39 3.21
N LEU A 437 -12.15 24.11 3.57
CA LEU A 437 -13.23 23.21 3.13
C LEU A 437 -14.61 23.69 3.61
N GLY A 438 -14.66 24.41 4.72
CA GLY A 438 -15.90 24.98 5.29
C GLY A 438 -16.48 26.16 4.50
N GLU A 439 -15.69 26.81 3.63
CA GLU A 439 -16.15 27.95 2.82
C GLU A 439 -16.90 27.51 1.55
N ILE A 440 -16.76 26.24 1.18
CA ILE A 440 -17.39 25.65 0.00
C ILE A 440 -18.83 25.28 0.35
N SER A 441 -19.78 25.69 -0.49
CA SER A 441 -21.18 25.34 -0.30
C SER A 441 -21.40 23.82 -0.46
N PRO A 442 -22.36 23.19 0.25
CA PRO A 442 -22.58 21.75 0.16
C PRO A 442 -22.82 21.24 -1.26
N ASP A 443 -23.59 22.00 -2.07
CA ASP A 443 -23.89 21.62 -3.45
C ASP A 443 -22.64 21.62 -4.33
N GLU A 444 -21.70 22.56 -4.11
CA GLU A 444 -20.40 22.56 -4.80
C GLU A 444 -19.50 21.44 -4.29
N PHE A 445 -19.49 21.21 -2.98
CA PHE A 445 -18.64 20.17 -2.39
C PHE A 445 -19.03 18.78 -2.87
N ALA A 446 -20.33 18.52 -3.07
CA ALA A 446 -20.84 17.26 -3.61
C ALA A 446 -20.21 16.89 -4.96
N LEU A 447 -19.84 17.89 -5.78
CA LEU A 447 -19.16 17.67 -7.06
C LEU A 447 -17.72 17.15 -6.87
N PHE A 448 -17.06 17.52 -5.77
CA PHE A 448 -15.65 17.17 -5.51
C PHE A 448 -15.47 15.81 -4.83
N ILE A 449 -16.52 15.31 -4.17
CA ILE A 449 -16.52 13.99 -3.53
C ILE A 449 -17.39 12.96 -4.28
N GLY A 450 -17.82 13.30 -5.50
CA GLY A 450 -18.59 12.41 -6.38
C GLY A 450 -17.72 11.42 -7.17
N GLY A 451 -18.24 10.93 -8.30
CA GLY A 451 -17.55 9.94 -9.14
C GLY A 451 -16.21 10.42 -9.72
N ASP A 452 -16.07 11.72 -9.96
CA ASP A 452 -14.86 12.36 -10.50
C ASP A 452 -13.95 12.93 -9.40
N MET A 453 -14.09 12.45 -8.16
CA MET A 453 -13.29 12.90 -7.01
C MET A 453 -11.79 12.79 -7.29
N ARG A 454 -11.09 13.92 -7.22
CA ARG A 454 -9.63 13.96 -7.27
C ARG A 454 -9.06 13.64 -5.90
N LYS A 455 -8.27 12.57 -5.84
CA LYS A 455 -7.56 12.17 -4.63
C LYS A 455 -6.18 11.64 -5.00
N THR A 456 -5.18 12.04 -4.22
CA THR A 456 -3.84 11.50 -4.35
C THR A 456 -3.67 10.34 -3.39
N LEU A 457 -3.24 9.20 -3.93
CA LEU A 457 -2.97 8.02 -3.14
C LEU A 457 -1.67 8.22 -2.36
N MET A 458 -1.69 7.90 -1.07
CA MET A 458 -0.47 7.81 -0.29
C MET A 458 0.29 6.57 -0.74
N ARG A 459 1.34 6.79 -1.52
CA ARG A 459 2.25 5.74 -1.97
C ARG A 459 3.59 5.89 -1.29
N LEU A 460 4.20 4.76 -0.98
CA LEU A 460 5.61 4.67 -0.64
C LEU A 460 6.36 4.35 -1.93
N GLU A 461 7.36 5.14 -2.29
CA GLU A 461 8.19 4.79 -3.42
C GLU A 461 9.10 3.61 -3.06
N HIS A 462 9.54 2.90 -4.10
CA HIS A 462 10.22 1.63 -3.90
C HIS A 462 11.67 1.89 -3.43
N GLY A 463 11.92 1.65 -2.14
CA GLY A 463 13.20 1.97 -1.49
C GLY A 463 13.10 3.10 -0.46
N ASP A 464 11.93 3.74 -0.32
CA ASP A 464 11.67 4.67 0.77
C ASP A 464 11.59 3.89 2.08
N HIS A 465 12.58 4.09 2.94
CA HIS A 465 12.54 3.60 4.30
C HIS A 465 11.60 4.48 5.11
N ILE A 466 10.38 3.98 5.38
CA ILE A 466 9.34 4.70 6.13
C ILE A 466 9.92 5.32 7.40
N GLN A 467 10.73 4.54 8.14
CA GLN A 467 11.31 4.98 9.39
C GLN A 467 12.28 6.15 9.20
N GLN A 468 13.15 6.13 8.19
CA GLN A 468 14.08 7.23 7.90
C GLN A 468 13.34 8.49 7.44
N LEU A 469 12.33 8.32 6.58
CA LEU A 469 11.51 9.42 6.10
C LEU A 469 10.74 10.08 7.26
N LEU A 470 10.11 9.27 8.12
CA LEU A 470 9.44 9.76 9.31
C LEU A 470 10.44 10.36 10.31
N GLU A 471 11.63 9.80 10.48
CA GLU A 471 12.66 10.36 11.37
C GLU A 471 13.10 11.75 10.92
N TYR A 472 13.33 11.92 9.61
CA TYR A 472 13.68 13.21 9.04
C TYR A 472 12.57 14.26 9.24
N TYR A 473 11.32 13.93 8.91
CA TYR A 473 10.21 14.90 8.95
C TYR A 473 9.54 15.06 10.32
N MET A 474 9.56 14.04 11.17
CA MET A 474 8.80 13.99 12.44
C MET A 474 9.68 13.80 13.68
N GLY A 475 10.95 13.45 13.50
CA GLY A 475 11.94 13.30 14.57
C GLY A 475 12.42 14.62 15.16
N LYS A 476 13.49 14.53 15.94
CA LYS A 476 14.11 15.72 16.57
C LYS A 476 14.63 16.66 15.48
N ASN A 477 14.59 17.96 15.75
CA ASN A 477 15.07 18.96 14.81
C ASN A 477 16.60 18.85 14.66
N THR A 478 17.09 18.41 13.51
CA THR A 478 18.51 18.30 13.17
C THR A 478 18.99 19.53 12.40
N MET A 479 20.30 19.80 12.37
CA MET A 479 20.87 20.88 11.55
C MET A 479 20.56 20.68 10.06
N GLU A 480 20.70 19.46 9.55
CA GLU A 480 20.40 19.11 8.16
C GLU A 480 18.95 19.45 7.77
N ARG A 481 17.99 19.21 8.67
CA ARG A 481 16.59 19.60 8.45
C ARG A 481 16.43 21.12 8.42
N GLN A 482 17.11 21.85 9.30
CA GLN A 482 17.07 23.31 9.31
C GLN A 482 17.64 23.89 8.02
N GLU A 483 18.80 23.40 7.59
CA GLU A 483 19.45 23.81 6.33
C GLU A 483 18.55 23.52 5.14
N PHE A 484 17.97 22.31 5.05
CA PHE A 484 17.02 21.96 4.00
C PHE A 484 15.80 22.90 3.98
N ILE A 485 15.22 23.21 5.15
CA ILE A 485 14.09 24.15 5.24
C ILE A 485 14.51 25.54 4.75
N ILE A 486 15.70 26.02 5.14
CA ILE A 486 16.22 27.33 4.72
C ILE A 486 16.44 27.38 3.21
N GLU A 487 17.05 26.35 2.63
CA GLU A 487 17.35 26.27 1.19
C GLU A 487 16.07 26.15 0.34
N ASN A 488 15.03 25.51 0.88
CA ASN A 488 13.76 25.30 0.18
C ASN A 488 12.67 26.32 0.57
N LEU A 489 12.99 27.29 1.43
CA LEU A 489 12.05 28.32 1.85
C LEU A 489 11.76 29.28 0.67
N LYS A 490 10.62 29.11 0.01
CA LYS A 490 10.14 30.10 -0.95
C LYS A 490 9.52 31.27 -0.19
N ILE A 491 10.23 32.40 -0.13
CA ILE A 491 9.68 33.64 0.39
C ILE A 491 8.70 34.19 -0.65
N GLU A 492 7.40 34.04 -0.42
CA GLU A 492 6.39 34.80 -1.16
C GLU A 492 6.47 36.26 -0.71
N MET A 493 7.15 37.09 -1.52
CA MET A 493 7.07 38.54 -1.35
C MET A 493 5.68 39.00 -1.80
N ASP A 494 4.85 39.44 -0.85
CA ASP A 494 3.65 40.22 -1.13
C ASP A 494 4.05 41.48 -1.92
N LYS A 495 3.87 41.46 -3.25
CA LYS A 495 3.94 42.66 -4.07
C LYS A 495 2.71 43.52 -3.74
N VAL A 496 2.83 44.37 -2.72
CA VAL A 496 1.96 45.52 -2.55
C VAL A 496 2.13 46.39 -3.80
N GLY A 497 1.04 46.55 -4.55
CA GLY A 497 1.04 47.30 -5.81
C GLY A 497 1.42 48.76 -5.59
N GLU A 498 2.53 49.19 -6.16
CA GLU A 498 2.80 50.61 -6.37
C GLU A 498 1.88 51.13 -7.49
N GLY A 499 0.74 51.66 -7.06
CA GLY A 499 -0.05 52.58 -7.87
C GLY A 499 0.65 53.92 -7.96
N ALA A 500 0.77 54.41 -9.20
CA ALA A 500 1.14 55.75 -9.65
C ALA A 500 1.17 56.86 -8.58
N ILE A 501 2.33 57.52 -8.48
CA ILE A 501 2.40 58.93 -8.14
C ILE A 501 3.25 59.60 -9.22
N GLU A 502 2.55 60.23 -10.17
CA GLU A 502 3.09 61.37 -10.91
C GLU A 502 3.44 62.46 -9.90
N LEU A 503 4.63 63.04 -10.00
CA LEU A 503 4.86 64.43 -9.64
C LEU A 503 5.95 64.99 -10.54
N ASN A 504 5.52 65.91 -11.40
CA ASN A 504 6.34 66.77 -12.23
C ASN A 504 7.23 67.69 -11.38
N ALA A 505 8.37 68.04 -11.97
CA ALA A 505 9.36 69.08 -11.64
C ALA A 505 10.40 68.76 -10.56
#